data_AF-A0A0N9HQA2-F1
#
_entry.id   AF-A0A0N9HQA2-F1
#
_cell.length_a   1.000
_cell.length_b   1.000
_cell.length_c   1.000
_cell.angle_alpha   90.00
_cell.angle_beta   90.00
_cell.angle_gamma   90.00
#
_symmetry.space_group_name_H-M   'P 1'
#
loop_
_entity.id
_entity.type
_entity.pdbx_description
1 polymer ?
#
loop_
_entity_poly.entity_id
_entity_poly.type
_entity_poly.pdbx_seq_one_letter_code
_entity_poly.pdbx_strand_id
1 'polypeptide(L)' 'MDEVSLYLDLVERVLREDPQQREGQAHMNALQRQWPDLAKQIAGTDLDPFSLDHRLPVYLAWVERQLGSSGSPADR' A
#
# COMPACT_ATOMS: atom_id res chain seq x y z
N MET A 1 -7.74 -15.08 3.82
CA MET A 1 -7.67 -13.73 3.26
C MET A 1 -6.21 -13.48 2.96
N ASP A 2 -5.86 -13.21 1.71
CA ASP A 2 -4.47 -12.87 1.36
C ASP A 2 -4.10 -11.46 1.84
N GLU A 3 -2.80 -11.16 1.88
CA GLU A 3 -2.29 -9.89 2.37
C GLU A 3 -2.76 -8.70 1.51
N VAL A 4 -2.99 -8.92 0.22
CA VAL A 4 -3.52 -7.90 -0.71
C VAL A 4 -4.96 -7.53 -0.35
N SER A 5 -5.81 -8.51 -0.03
CA SER A 5 -7.18 -8.28 0.42
C SER A 5 -7.22 -7.52 1.74
N LEU A 6 -6.38 -7.92 2.71
CA LEU A 6 -6.25 -7.19 3.98
C LEU A 6 -5.80 -5.75 3.75
N TYR A 7 -4.87 -5.54 2.82
CA TYR A 7 -4.41 -4.21 2.44
C TYR A 7 -5.55 -3.33 1.90
N LEU A 8 -6.37 -3.86 0.99
CA LEU A 8 -7.50 -3.11 0.42
C LEU A 8 -8.55 -2.77 1.48
N ASP A 9 -8.85 -3.68 2.40
CA ASP A 9 -9.76 -3.43 3.53
C ASP A 9 -9.24 -2.28 4.43
N LEU A 10 -7.93 -2.21 4.63
CA LEU A 10 -7.29 -1.12 5.39
C LEU A 10 -7.38 0.22 4.66
N VAL A 11 -7.20 0.24 3.33
CA VAL A 11 -7.38 1.46 2.52
C VAL A 11 -8.81 1.96 2.61
N GLU A 12 -9.78 1.06 2.46
CA GLU A 12 -11.20 1.41 2.59
C GLU A 12 -11.49 2.00 3.97
N ARG A 13 -10.96 1.38 5.03
CA ARG A 13 -11.10 1.89 6.39
C ARG A 13 -10.49 3.29 6.55
N VAL A 14 -9.32 3.55 6.00
CA VAL A 14 -8.66 4.86 6.05
C VAL A 14 -9.53 5.92 5.36
N LEU A 15 -10.08 5.62 4.17
CA LEU A 15 -10.97 6.52 3.44
C LEU A 15 -12.30 6.76 4.17
N ARG A 16 -12.82 5.76 4.89
CA ARG A 16 -14.04 5.92 5.72
C ARG A 16 -13.78 6.80 6.95
N GLU A 17 -12.62 6.67 7.58
CA GLU A 17 -12.22 7.47 8.75
C GLU A 17 -11.97 8.94 8.37
N ASP A 18 -11.41 9.19 7.19
CA ASP A 18 -11.16 10.54 6.67
C ASP A 18 -11.35 10.61 5.15
N PRO A 19 -12.57 10.95 4.69
CA PRO A 19 -12.89 11.04 3.26
C PRO A 19 -12.20 12.18 2.51
N GLN A 20 -11.52 13.09 3.21
CA GLN A 20 -10.78 14.20 2.56
C GLN A 20 -9.39 13.76 2.10
N GLN A 21 -8.93 12.58 2.50
CA GLN A 21 -7.65 12.06 2.04
C GLN A 21 -7.68 11.84 0.54
N ARG A 22 -6.59 12.24 -0.11
CA ARG A 22 -6.31 11.83 -1.48
C ARG A 22 -6.04 10.33 -1.52
N GLU A 23 -6.30 9.73 -2.67
CA GLU A 23 -6.19 8.29 -2.85
C GLU A 23 -4.76 7.80 -2.53
N GLY A 24 -3.72 8.44 -3.06
CA GLY A 24 -2.31 8.11 -2.77
C GLY A 24 -1.94 8.25 -1.29
N GLN A 25 -2.50 9.24 -0.61
CA GLN A 25 -2.33 9.44 0.82
C GLN A 25 -2.97 8.29 1.62
N ALA A 26 -4.20 7.90 1.27
CA ALA A 26 -4.90 6.81 1.94
C ALA A 26 -4.16 5.47 1.79
N HIS A 27 -3.65 5.18 0.58
CA HIS A 27 -2.85 4.00 0.29
C HIS A 27 -1.56 3.94 1.12
N MET A 28 -0.81 5.05 1.20
CA MET A 28 0.40 5.11 2.03
C MET A 28 0.12 5.03 3.53
N ASN A 29 -0.95 5.66 3.99
CA ASN A 29 -1.38 5.57 5.39
C ASN A 29 -1.78 4.14 5.77
N ALA A 30 -2.51 3.42 4.89
CA ALA A 30 -2.85 2.02 5.09
C ALA A 30 -1.61 1.12 5.17
N LEU A 31 -0.67 1.31 4.22
CA LEU A 31 0.60 0.56 4.21
C LEU A 31 1.43 0.84 5.47
N GLN A 32 1.55 2.09 5.90
CA GLN A 32 2.33 2.47 7.08
C GLN A 32 1.74 1.89 8.37
N ARG A 33 0.40 1.79 8.47
CA ARG A 33 -0.27 1.23 9.65
C ARG A 33 0.03 -0.25 9.86
N GLN A 34 0.05 -1.04 8.80
CA GLN A 34 0.16 -2.51 8.88
C GLN A 34 1.56 -3.04 8.53
N TRP A 35 2.25 -2.41 7.59
CA TRP A 35 3.60 -2.78 7.14
C TRP A 35 4.53 -1.56 7.17
N PRO A 36 4.86 -1.02 8.37
CA PRO A 36 5.66 0.19 8.50
C PRO A 36 7.05 0.08 7.87
N ASP A 37 7.65 -1.12 7.84
CA ASP A 37 8.96 -1.31 7.23
C ASP A 37 8.91 -1.32 5.69
N LEU A 38 7.80 -1.75 5.08
CA LEU A 38 7.57 -1.59 3.64
C LEU A 38 7.34 -0.13 3.30
N ALA A 39 6.55 0.60 4.08
CA ALA A 39 6.32 2.03 3.87
C ALA A 39 7.61 2.84 3.94
N LYS A 40 8.52 2.54 4.90
CA LYS A 40 9.83 3.20 5.02
C LYS A 40 10.72 3.02 3.78
N GLN A 41 10.62 1.90 3.08
CA GLN A 41 11.47 1.63 1.90
C GLN A 41 11.15 2.56 0.73
N ILE A 42 9.91 3.04 0.64
CA ILE A 42 9.44 3.82 -0.50
C ILE A 42 9.15 5.28 -0.16
N ALA A 43 9.06 5.66 1.12
CA ALA A 43 8.75 7.03 1.54
C ALA A 43 9.73 8.04 0.92
N GLY A 44 9.18 9.07 0.26
CA GLY A 44 9.95 10.10 -0.43
C GLY A 44 10.61 9.67 -1.75
N THR A 45 10.43 8.42 -2.19
CA THR A 45 10.94 7.93 -3.49
C THR A 45 9.93 8.14 -4.62
N ASP A 46 10.29 7.77 -5.85
CA ASP A 46 9.37 7.77 -6.99
C ASP A 46 8.23 6.76 -6.89
N LEU A 47 8.31 5.83 -5.94
CA LEU A 47 7.24 4.89 -5.61
C LEU A 47 6.24 5.43 -4.59
N ASP A 48 6.50 6.58 -3.96
CA ASP A 48 5.62 7.17 -2.95
C ASP A 48 4.45 7.93 -3.60
N PRO A 49 3.19 7.46 -3.46
CA PRO A 49 2.02 8.17 -3.96
C PRO A 49 1.45 9.20 -2.96
N PHE A 50 1.97 9.31 -1.73
CA PHE A 50 1.37 10.10 -0.65
C PHE A 50 1.03 11.53 -1.06
N SER A 51 1.95 12.16 -1.81
CA SER A 51 1.78 13.53 -2.31
C SER A 51 1.31 13.62 -3.76
N LEU A 52 1.35 12.52 -4.52
CA LEU A 52 1.24 12.50 -5.98
C LEU A 52 0.46 11.26 -6.45
N ASP A 53 -0.87 11.39 -6.55
CA ASP A 53 -1.77 10.29 -6.92
C ASP A 53 -1.45 9.65 -8.27
N HIS A 54 -0.83 10.38 -9.22
CA HIS A 54 -0.42 9.81 -10.51
C HIS A 54 0.61 8.68 -10.38
N ARG A 55 1.24 8.51 -9.21
CA ARG A 55 2.16 7.41 -8.90
C ARG A 55 1.44 6.14 -8.43
N LEU A 56 0.14 6.21 -8.13
CA LEU A 56 -0.66 5.08 -7.66
C LEU A 56 -0.54 3.83 -8.52
N PRO A 57 -0.59 3.88 -9.87
CA PRO A 57 -0.49 2.65 -10.67
C PRO A 57 0.83 1.89 -10.45
N VAL A 58 1.95 2.64 -10.35
CA VAL A 58 3.28 2.05 -10.13
C VAL A 58 3.40 1.53 -8.70
N TYR A 59 2.88 2.29 -7.74
CA TYR A 59 2.83 1.90 -6.34
C TYR A 59 2.00 0.63 -6.11
N LEU A 60 0.80 0.52 -6.70
CA LEU A 60 -0.07 -0.65 -6.54
C LEU A 60 0.58 -1.91 -7.12
N ALA A 61 1.22 -1.82 -8.28
CA ALA A 61 2.00 -2.92 -8.86
C ALA A 61 3.20 -3.32 -7.97
N TRP A 62 3.75 -2.39 -7.19
CA TRP A 62 4.77 -2.71 -6.19
C TRP A 62 4.17 -3.40 -4.97
N VAL A 63 3.06 -2.89 -4.41
CA VAL A 63 2.36 -3.49 -3.26
C VAL A 63 1.90 -4.92 -3.57
N GLU A 64 1.29 -5.14 -4.73
CA GLU A 64 0.86 -6.48 -5.17
C GLU A 64 2.03 -7.46 -5.22
N ARG A 65 3.20 -7.02 -5.70
CA ARG A 65 4.40 -7.87 -5.69
C ARG A 65 4.91 -8.16 -4.29
N GLN A 66 4.93 -7.18 -3.39
CA GLN A 66 5.42 -7.39 -2.02
C GLN A 66 4.49 -8.31 -1.22
N LEU A 67 3.19 -8.03 -1.24
CA LEU A 67 2.19 -8.73 -0.44
C LEU A 67 1.69 -10.02 -1.10
N GLY A 68 1.68 -10.07 -2.43
CA GLY A 68 1.34 -11.27 -3.20
C GLY A 68 2.46 -12.32 -3.19
N SER A 69 3.72 -11.90 -3.05
CA SER A 69 4.86 -12.85 -2.93
C SER A 69 4.95 -13.51 -1.56
N SER A 70 4.32 -12.95 -0.51
CA SER A 70 4.24 -13.56 0.82
C SER A 70 3.39 -14.85 0.86
N GLY A 71 2.68 -15.17 -0.24
CA GLY A 71 1.74 -16.30 -0.36
C GLY A 71 2.26 -17.55 -1.07
N SER A 72 3.53 -17.65 -1.46
CA SER A 72 4.10 -18.88 -2.03
C SER A 72 5.47 -19.24 -1.46
N PRO A 73 5.56 -20.25 -0.59
CA PRO A 73 6.79 -21.04 -0.45
C PRO A 73 6.81 -22.07 -1.58
N ALA A 74 7.26 -21.66 -2.76
CA ALA A 74 7.73 -22.59 -3.78
C ALA A 74 9.15 -22.14 -4.18
N ASP A 75 10.12 -22.99 -3.87
CA ASP A 75 11.56 -22.83 -4.06
C ASP A 75 12.32 -21.91 -3.09
N ARG A 76 12.62 -22.45 -1.91
CA ARG A 76 14.01 -22.56 -1.42
C ARG A 76 14.17 -23.64 -0.35
#